data_AF-A0AA87C0Y4-F1
#
_entry.id   AF-A0AA87C0Y4-F1
#
_cell.length_a   1.000
_cell.length_b   1.000
_cell.length_c   1.000
_cell.angle_alpha   90.00
_cell.angle_beta   90.00
_cell.angle_gamma   90.00
#
_symmetry.space_group_name_H-M   'P 1'
#
loop_
_entity.id
_entity.type
_entity.pdbx_description
1 polymer ?
#
loop_
_entity_poly.entity_id
_entity_poly.type
_entity_poly.pdbx_seq_one_letter_code
_entity_poly.pdbx_strand_id
1 'polypeptide(L)'
;MLLYLNSKRDALELYDGEPLTLLHSVPLSTIEFNVLYVLYDNSYKPCSRQDLKKAGWPNRVVGPNSLNVCIMNLRKKAKSLIPDSEIRVVPSHGYKLLIPTAIQLVEDGELPNIKPSTVAKRPKTLDPEPVMSRTLSARVKRPRIQPSVVNFDDEQQRLRWEDLILTTCIWIYAFALYYSIYN
;
A
#
# COMPACT_ATOMS: atom_id res chain seq x y z
N MET A 1 8.54 17.97 -3.19
CA MET A 1 7.96 16.63 -2.93
C MET A 1 9.02 15.66 -2.43
N LEU A 2 8.70 14.93 -1.37
CA LEU A 2 9.56 13.97 -0.68
C LEU A 2 8.79 12.66 -0.54
N LEU A 3 9.41 11.54 -0.89
CA LEU A 3 8.81 10.22 -0.75
C LEU A 3 9.50 9.44 0.36
N TYR A 4 8.71 9.13 1.39
CA TYR A 4 9.14 8.51 2.62
C TYR A 4 8.48 7.14 2.77
N LEU A 5 9.29 6.14 3.09
CA LEU A 5 8.82 4.79 3.34
C LEU A 5 8.74 4.57 4.86
N ASN A 6 7.52 4.54 5.40
CA ASN A 6 7.29 4.49 6.83
C ASN A 6 7.31 3.04 7.35
N SER A 7 8.43 2.65 7.96
CA SER A 7 8.62 1.32 8.57
C SER A 7 7.74 1.02 9.78
N LYS A 8 7.17 2.03 10.45
CA LYS A 8 6.30 1.83 11.62
C LYS A 8 4.85 1.53 11.23
N ARG A 9 4.43 1.96 10.05
CA ARG A 9 3.05 1.88 9.57
C ARG A 9 2.88 1.00 8.34
N ASP A 10 3.96 0.37 7.86
CA ASP A 10 4.02 -0.32 6.58
C ASP A 10 3.38 0.53 5.46
N ALA A 11 3.70 1.82 5.40
CA ALA A 11 3.01 2.78 4.54
C ALA A 11 3.99 3.58 3.68
N LEU A 12 3.57 3.89 2.46
CA LEU A 12 4.29 4.80 1.57
C LEU A 12 3.65 6.19 1.66
N GLU A 13 4.41 7.15 2.17
CA GLU A 13 3.96 8.51 2.46
C GLU A 13 4.64 9.51 1.50
N LEU A 14 3.84 10.38 0.89
CA LEU A 14 4.30 11.46 0.02
C LEU A 14 4.10 12.80 0.73
N TYR A 15 5.18 13.54 0.93
CA TYR A 15 5.20 14.85 1.56
C TYR A 15 5.47 15.96 0.54
N ASP A 16 4.91 17.14 0.77
CA ASP A 16 5.23 18.33 -0.01
C ASP A 16 5.24 19.61 0.83
N GLY A 17 6.01 20.58 0.34
CA GLY A 17 6.13 21.92 0.94
C GLY A 17 7.05 22.03 2.15
N GLU A 18 7.17 23.28 2.62
CA GLU A 18 7.76 23.72 3.87
C GLU A 18 6.66 24.45 4.66
N PRO A 19 6.11 23.89 5.75
CA PRO A 19 6.44 22.60 6.37
C PRO A 19 5.97 21.40 5.56
N LEU A 20 6.62 20.25 5.74
CA LEU A 20 6.29 18.96 5.11
C LEU A 20 4.86 18.55 5.46
N THR A 21 3.92 18.78 4.55
CA THR A 21 2.55 18.32 4.67
C THR A 21 2.40 16.96 4.00
N LEU A 22 1.74 16.02 4.68
CA LEU A 22 1.42 14.72 4.11
C LEU A 22 0.36 14.92 3.01
N LEU A 23 0.73 14.72 1.74
CA LEU A 23 -0.20 14.80 0.62
C LEU A 23 -1.00 13.50 0.47
N HIS A 24 -0.31 12.37 0.50
CA HIS A 24 -0.94 11.08 0.28
C HIS A 24 -0.19 9.97 1.02
N SER A 25 -0.95 8.98 1.48
CA SER A 25 -0.43 7.83 2.22
C SER A 25 -1.13 6.58 1.73
N VAL A 26 -0.35 5.58 1.30
CA VAL A 26 -0.89 4.29 0.87
C VAL A 26 -0.38 3.17 1.78
N PRO A 27 -1.28 2.39 2.42
CA PRO A 27 -0.88 1.24 3.21
C PRO A 27 -0.39 0.11 2.30
N LEU A 28 0.70 -0.53 2.71
CA LEU A 28 1.29 -1.69 2.07
C LEU A 28 1.07 -2.93 2.95
N SER A 29 0.94 -4.10 2.33
CA SER A 29 1.10 -5.35 3.06
C SER A 29 2.57 -5.49 3.49
N THR A 30 2.86 -6.19 4.58
CA THR A 30 4.24 -6.46 5.02
C THR A 30 5.12 -7.04 3.91
N ILE A 31 4.57 -7.91 3.05
CA ILE A 31 5.29 -8.47 1.90
C ILE A 31 5.61 -7.36 0.88
N GLU A 32 4.61 -6.54 0.54
CA GLU A 32 4.76 -5.44 -0.40
C GLU A 32 5.76 -4.40 0.13
N PHE A 33 5.68 -4.08 1.42
CA PHE A 33 6.60 -3.20 2.11
C PHE A 33 8.03 -3.71 2.01
N ASN A 34 8.29 -4.97 2.36
CA ASN A 34 9.63 -5.54 2.31
C ASN A 34 10.22 -5.54 0.89
N VAL A 35 9.41 -5.89 -0.11
CA VAL A 35 9.84 -5.86 -1.53
C VAL A 35 10.12 -4.43 -1.97
N LEU A 36 9.26 -3.49 -1.62
CA LEU A 36 9.44 -2.09 -1.96
C LEU A 36 10.63 -1.47 -1.24
N TYR A 37 10.87 -1.82 0.02
CA TYR A 37 12.00 -1.36 0.81
C TYR A 37 13.33 -1.71 0.13
N VAL A 38 13.48 -2.95 -0.33
CA VAL A 38 14.68 -3.36 -1.06
C VAL A 38 14.82 -2.61 -2.38
N LEU A 39 13.72 -2.38 -3.10
CA LEU A 39 13.73 -1.59 -4.33
C LEU A 39 14.05 -0.10 -4.09
N TYR A 40 13.62 0.43 -2.94
CA TYR A 40 13.83 1.80 -2.49
C TYR A 40 15.30 2.03 -2.12
N ASP A 41 15.84 1.17 -1.26
CA ASP A 41 17.24 1.14 -0.85
C ASP A 41 18.18 1.00 -2.07
N ASN A 42 17.76 0.19 -3.04
CA ASN A 42 18.50 -0.03 -4.28
C ASN A 42 17.95 0.76 -5.46
N SER A 43 17.41 1.97 -5.25
CA SER A 43 16.78 2.76 -6.34
C SER A 43 17.68 2.95 -7.57
N TYR A 44 19.00 3.00 -7.38
CA TYR A 44 19.96 3.15 -8.48
C TYR A 44 20.32 1.83 -9.17
N LYS A 45 20.19 0.67 -8.50
CA LYS A 45 20.66 -0.64 -8.96
C LYS A 45 19.50 -1.62 -9.21
N PRO A 46 19.54 -2.44 -10.27
CA PRO A 46 18.51 -3.46 -10.47
C PRO A 46 18.61 -4.54 -9.39
N CYS A 47 17.48 -4.92 -8.80
CA CYS A 47 17.37 -5.98 -7.82
C CYS A 47 17.00 -7.30 -8.49
N SER A 48 17.66 -8.38 -8.08
CA SER A 48 17.38 -9.72 -8.61
C SER A 48 16.02 -10.25 -8.15
N ARG A 49 15.40 -11.10 -8.99
CA ARG A 49 14.12 -11.74 -8.64
C ARG A 49 14.25 -12.61 -7.38
N GLN A 50 15.41 -13.21 -7.16
CA GLN A 50 15.66 -14.07 -6.00
C GLN A 50 15.79 -13.23 -4.74
N ASP A 51 16.50 -12.09 -4.79
CA ASP A 51 16.66 -11.20 -3.64
C ASP A 51 15.32 -10.59 -3.23
N LEU A 52 14.52 -10.13 -4.19
CA LEU A 52 13.19 -9.60 -3.93
C LEU A 52 12.24 -10.66 -3.34
N LYS A 53 12.34 -11.91 -3.81
CA LYS A 53 11.61 -13.03 -3.22
C LYS A 53 12.03 -13.30 -1.78
N LYS A 54 13.35 -13.30 -1.51
CA LYS A 54 13.89 -13.54 -0.18
C LYS A 54 13.48 -12.44 0.81
N ALA A 55 13.41 -11.19 0.35
CA ALA A 55 12.96 -10.05 1.14
C ALA A 55 11.46 -10.11 1.46
N GLY A 56 10.62 -10.36 0.45
CA GLY A 56 9.17 -10.43 0.64
C GLY A 56 8.69 -11.65 1.44
N TRP A 57 9.38 -12.78 1.29
CA TRP A 57 9.00 -14.06 1.90
C TRP A 57 10.20 -14.71 2.60
N PRO A 58 10.65 -14.14 3.73
CA PRO A 58 11.76 -14.72 4.48
C PRO A 58 11.39 -16.14 4.92
N ASN A 59 12.25 -17.10 4.60
CA ASN A 59 12.11 -18.52 4.96
C ASN A 59 10.88 -19.22 4.36
N ARG A 60 10.26 -18.67 3.31
CA ARG A 60 9.12 -19.29 2.62
C ARG A 60 9.41 -19.48 1.14
N VAL A 61 9.20 -20.69 0.66
CA VAL A 61 9.23 -20.99 -0.78
C VAL A 61 7.88 -20.60 -1.37
N VAL A 62 7.89 -19.61 -2.24
CA VAL A 62 6.70 -19.13 -2.95
C VAL A 62 6.75 -19.47 -4.44
N GLY A 63 5.57 -19.62 -5.03
CA GLY A 63 5.40 -19.92 -6.44
C GLY A 63 6.10 -18.91 -7.36
N PRO A 64 6.33 -19.26 -8.64
CA PRO A 64 7.02 -18.39 -9.60
C PRO A 64 6.27 -17.06 -9.82
N ASN A 65 4.94 -17.06 -9.71
CA ASN A 65 4.10 -15.88 -9.96
C ASN A 65 3.91 -14.94 -8.76
N SER A 66 4.24 -15.37 -7.53
CA SER A 66 3.96 -14.57 -6.33
C SER A 66 4.65 -13.19 -6.37
N LEU A 67 5.89 -13.14 -6.85
CA LEU A 67 6.61 -11.87 -7.04
C LEU A 67 5.92 -10.99 -8.10
N ASN A 68 5.45 -11.56 -9.21
CA ASN A 68 4.78 -10.81 -10.27
C ASN A 68 3.49 -10.14 -9.76
N VAL A 69 2.69 -10.87 -8.97
CA VAL A 69 1.47 -10.34 -8.35
C VAL A 69 1.80 -9.22 -7.36
N CYS A 70 2.83 -9.42 -6.52
CA CYS A 70 3.30 -8.38 -5.61
C CYS A 70 3.76 -7.12 -6.36
N ILE A 71 4.56 -7.27 -7.42
CA ILE A 71 5.03 -6.14 -8.24
C ILE A 71 3.85 -5.45 -8.95
N MET A 72 2.84 -6.20 -9.41
CA MET A 72 1.64 -5.63 -10.01
C MET A 72 0.88 -4.75 -9.00
N ASN A 73 0.68 -5.24 -7.77
CA ASN A 73 -0.01 -4.46 -6.73
C ASN A 73 0.82 -3.23 -6.33
N LEU A 74 2.13 -3.39 -6.17
CA LEU A 74 3.04 -2.27 -5.92
C LEU A 74 2.98 -1.22 -7.02
N ARG A 75 2.94 -1.61 -8.30
CA ARG A 75 2.77 -0.67 -9.41
C ARG A 75 1.46 0.10 -9.32
N LYS A 76 0.35 -0.55 -8.97
CA LYS A 76 -0.95 0.12 -8.80
C LYS A 76 -0.89 1.17 -7.68
N LYS A 77 -0.32 0.78 -6.53
CA LYS A 77 -0.17 1.65 -5.35
C LYS A 77 0.82 2.81 -5.56
N ALA A 78 1.94 2.54 -6.23
CA ALA A 78 2.92 3.56 -6.59
C ALA A 78 2.33 4.57 -7.58
N LYS A 79 1.63 4.09 -8.62
CA LYS A 79 0.94 4.96 -9.59
C LYS A 79 -0.17 5.82 -8.99
N SER A 80 -0.88 5.31 -7.97
CA SER A 80 -1.89 6.12 -7.27
C SER A 80 -1.27 7.24 -6.43
N LEU A 81 -0.03 7.06 -5.97
CA LEU A 81 0.72 8.08 -5.24
C LEU A 81 1.39 9.09 -6.16
N ILE A 82 2.12 8.58 -7.15
CA ILE A 82 2.89 9.37 -8.10
C ILE A 82 2.63 8.81 -9.50
N PRO A 83 1.95 9.57 -10.38
CA PRO A 83 1.61 9.08 -11.71
C PRO A 83 2.85 8.73 -12.55
N ASP A 84 3.97 9.41 -12.31
CA ASP A 84 5.22 9.24 -13.04
C ASP A 84 6.18 8.20 -12.42
N SER A 85 5.80 7.57 -11.29
CA SER A 85 6.60 6.51 -10.69
C SER A 85 6.36 5.18 -11.40
N GLU A 86 7.43 4.47 -11.74
CA GLU A 86 7.34 3.21 -12.47
C GLU A 86 8.33 2.16 -11.96
N ILE A 87 7.83 0.95 -11.69
CA ILE A 87 8.69 -0.22 -11.43
C ILE A 87 8.93 -0.95 -12.76
N ARG A 88 10.13 -0.78 -13.33
CA ARG A 88 10.51 -1.41 -14.61
C ARG A 88 11.12 -2.78 -14.42
N VAL A 89 10.94 -3.62 -15.43
CA VAL A 89 11.64 -4.90 -15.55
C VAL A 89 12.95 -4.65 -16.27
N VAL A 90 14.06 -5.07 -15.68
CA VAL A 90 15.38 -5.06 -16.32
C VAL A 90 15.65 -6.49 -16.80
N PRO A 91 15.71 -6.75 -18.11
CA PRO A 91 16.01 -8.08 -18.65
C PRO A 91 17.26 -8.66 -18.01
N SER A 92 17.22 -9.96 -17.69
CA SER A 92 18.30 -10.72 -17.04
C SER A 92 18.68 -10.31 -15.61
N HIS A 93 18.28 -9.11 -15.14
CA HIS A 93 18.68 -8.59 -13.84
C HIS A 93 17.54 -8.55 -12.84
N GLY A 94 16.28 -8.35 -13.26
CA GLY A 94 15.12 -8.35 -12.37
C GLY A 94 14.29 -7.08 -12.47
N TYR A 95 14.19 -6.32 -11.38
CA TYR A 95 13.34 -5.12 -11.30
C TYR A 95 14.10 -3.91 -10.80
N LYS A 96 13.67 -2.72 -11.23
CA LYS A 96 14.21 -1.43 -10.78
C LYS A 96 13.07 -0.44 -10.54
N LEU A 97 13.16 0.30 -9.45
CA LEU A 97 12.27 1.40 -9.15
C LEU A 97 12.77 2.66 -9.87
N LEU A 98 11.91 3.30 -10.64
CA LEU A 98 12.15 4.60 -11.25
C LEU A 98 11.25 5.62 -10.57
N ILE A 99 11.90 6.58 -9.92
CA ILE A 99 11.25 7.72 -9.28
C ILE A 99 11.63 8.98 -10.07
N PRO A 100 10.66 9.86 -10.36
CA PRO A 100 10.93 11.15 -11.00
C PRO A 100 11.93 11.97 -10.19
N THR A 101 12.86 12.65 -10.86
CA THR A 101 13.89 13.50 -10.23
C THR A 101 13.30 14.64 -9.38
N ALA A 102 12.02 14.99 -9.59
CA ALA A 102 11.30 15.97 -8.79
C ALA A 102 11.01 15.52 -7.34
N ILE A 103 11.21 14.23 -7.04
CA ILE A 103 10.93 13.63 -5.74
C ILE A 103 12.24 13.19 -5.10
N GLN A 104 12.50 13.70 -3.90
CA GLN A 104 13.66 13.28 -3.11
C GLN A 104 13.31 12.03 -2.30
N LEU A 105 14.18 11.02 -2.35
CA LEU A 105 14.16 9.93 -1.37
C LEU A 105 14.77 10.41 -0.06
N VAL A 106 14.10 10.11 1.05
CA VAL A 106 14.67 10.25 2.38
C VAL A 106 14.80 8.89 3.01
N GLU A 107 16.05 8.48 3.20
CA GLU A 107 16.45 7.31 3.97
C GLU A 107 16.07 7.51 5.45
N ASP A 108 15.82 6.42 6.18
CA ASP A 108 15.21 6.33 7.53
C ASP A 108 15.85 7.18 8.67
N GLY A 109 16.81 8.07 8.37
CA GLY A 109 17.56 8.89 9.32
C GLY A 109 17.19 10.37 9.42
N GLU A 110 16.44 10.96 8.49
CA GLU A 110 16.29 12.44 8.46
C GLU A 110 14.86 12.90 8.13
N LEU A 111 13.91 12.62 9.04
CA LEU A 111 12.70 13.44 9.11
C LEU A 111 13.02 14.71 9.93
N PRO A 112 12.95 15.92 9.35
CA PRO A 112 13.04 17.15 10.14
C PRO A 112 11.81 17.21 11.06
N ASN A 113 12.09 17.07 12.36
CA ASN A 113 11.26 17.31 13.54
C ASN A 113 9.87 17.94 13.25
N ILE A 114 8.88 17.10 12.93
CA ILE A 114 7.48 17.51 12.89
C ILE A 114 7.03 17.64 14.35
N LYS A 115 7.02 18.88 14.86
CA LYS A 115 6.42 19.22 16.14
C LYS A 115 4.93 18.86 16.10
N PRO A 116 4.42 18.00 17.00
CA PRO A 116 2.99 17.89 17.21
C PRO A 116 2.55 19.10 18.06
N SER A 117 2.29 20.23 17.40
CA SER A 117 1.68 21.38 18.04
C SER A 117 0.18 21.13 18.21
N THR A 118 -0.18 20.70 19.44
CA THR A 118 -1.28 21.18 20.28
C THR A 118 -2.62 21.56 19.63
N VAL A 119 -3.71 20.95 20.11
CA VAL A 119 -4.96 21.57 20.65
C VAL A 119 -5.96 20.43 20.96
N ALA A 120 -6.10 20.04 22.24
CA ALA A 120 -7.28 20.31 23.11
C ALA A 120 -8.25 19.09 23.13
N LYS A 121 -8.79 18.57 24.24
CA LYS A 121 -8.96 18.97 25.65
C LYS A 121 -9.14 17.68 26.48
N ARG A 122 -8.50 17.56 27.64
CA ARG A 122 -9.03 16.77 28.76
C ARG A 122 -10.19 17.54 29.41
N PRO A 123 -11.10 16.85 30.10
CA PRO A 123 -11.21 17.15 31.54
C PRO A 123 -11.01 15.91 32.43
N LYS A 124 -10.29 16.15 33.53
CA LYS A 124 -10.20 15.33 34.77
C LYS A 124 -11.61 15.17 35.38
N THR A 125 -11.95 14.22 36.27
CA THR A 125 -11.47 13.98 37.66
C THR A 125 -12.38 12.85 38.21
N LEU A 126 -11.99 11.83 38.97
CA LEU A 126 -11.80 11.78 40.43
C LEU A 126 -11.68 10.29 40.84
N ASP A 127 -10.64 9.93 41.60
CA ASP A 127 -10.51 8.69 42.41
C ASP A 127 -11.29 8.87 43.75
N PRO A 128 -11.67 7.82 44.54
CA PRO A 128 -10.73 6.90 45.23
C PRO A 128 -11.12 5.39 45.37
N GLU A 129 -10.07 4.59 45.62
CA GLU A 129 -9.91 3.19 46.10
C GLU A 129 -10.91 2.61 47.14
N PRO A 130 -10.77 1.34 47.65
CA PRO A 130 -10.02 0.13 47.22
C PRO A 130 -10.92 -1.15 47.25
N VAL A 131 -10.39 -2.35 46.95
CA VAL A 131 -10.54 -3.59 47.76
C VAL A 131 -9.98 -4.82 47.02
N MET A 132 -9.15 -5.53 47.78
CA MET A 132 -8.40 -6.74 47.52
C MET A 132 -9.28 -8.00 47.47
N SER A 133 -8.97 -8.97 46.60
CA SER A 133 -9.14 -10.42 46.88
C SER A 133 -8.40 -11.32 45.88
N ARG A 134 -7.61 -12.23 46.44
CA ARG A 134 -6.82 -13.30 45.81
C ARG A 134 -7.71 -14.40 45.22
N THR A 135 -7.25 -15.08 44.15
CA THR A 135 -7.11 -16.56 44.17
C THR A 135 -6.29 -17.09 42.98
N LEU A 136 -5.34 -17.97 43.30
CA LEU A 136 -4.57 -18.81 42.38
C LEU A 136 -5.45 -19.91 41.76
N SER A 137 -5.27 -20.22 40.48
CA SER A 137 -5.23 -21.63 40.02
C SER A 137 -4.58 -21.75 38.64
N ALA A 138 -3.69 -22.73 38.51
CA ALA A 138 -3.03 -23.13 37.27
C ALA A 138 -3.93 -24.04 36.42
N ARG A 139 -3.96 -23.85 35.09
CA ARG A 139 -4.15 -24.96 34.14
C ARG A 139 -3.84 -24.60 32.69
N VAL A 140 -2.90 -25.34 32.11
CA VAL A 140 -2.69 -25.53 30.67
C VAL A 140 -3.98 -26.04 30.00
N LYS A 141 -4.39 -25.42 28.88
CA LYS A 141 -4.99 -26.08 27.69
C LYS A 141 -5.27 -25.07 26.55
N ARG A 142 -4.80 -25.44 25.35
CA ARG A 142 -4.97 -24.76 24.05
C ARG A 142 -6.43 -24.37 23.74
N PRO A 143 -6.65 -23.29 22.97
CA PRO A 143 -7.75 -23.23 21.99
C PRO A 143 -7.17 -22.95 20.59
N ARG A 144 -7.40 -23.83 19.62
CA ARG A 144 -8.62 -23.97 18.80
C ARG A 144 -8.49 -23.10 17.54
N ILE A 145 -8.18 -23.81 16.46
CA ILE A 145 -8.25 -23.40 15.06
C ILE A 145 -9.55 -22.62 14.84
N GLN A 146 -9.43 -21.36 14.42
CA GLN A 146 -10.53 -20.61 13.85
C GLN A 146 -10.37 -20.66 12.32
N PRO A 147 -11.40 -21.07 11.56
CA PRO A 147 -11.41 -20.84 10.12
C PRO A 147 -11.50 -19.33 9.91
N SER A 148 -10.50 -18.76 9.26
CA SER A 148 -10.54 -17.37 8.82
C SER A 148 -11.74 -17.19 7.91
N VAL A 149 -12.75 -16.48 8.40
CA VAL A 149 -13.85 -15.92 7.64
C VAL A 149 -13.22 -15.11 6.51
N VAL A 150 -13.36 -15.62 5.29
CA VAL A 150 -12.99 -14.92 4.08
C VAL A 150 -14.07 -13.86 3.88
N ASN A 151 -13.79 -12.63 4.30
CA ASN A 151 -14.51 -11.46 3.83
C ASN A 151 -14.16 -11.29 2.35
N PHE A 152 -14.94 -11.94 1.48
CA PHE A 152 -15.12 -11.53 0.09
C PHE A 152 -16.14 -10.41 0.10
N ASP A 153 -15.68 -9.20 0.38
CA ASP A 153 -16.42 -8.00 0.03
C ASP A 153 -15.42 -6.96 -0.43
N ASP A 154 -15.79 -6.28 -1.52
CA ASP A 154 -15.19 -5.07 -2.08
C ASP A 154 -14.20 -5.19 -3.27
N GLU A 155 -14.42 -6.15 -4.17
CA GLU A 155 -13.94 -6.09 -5.57
C GLU A 155 -15.12 -6.04 -6.57
N GLN A 156 -16.17 -5.30 -6.24
CA GLN A 156 -17.21 -4.90 -7.18
C GLN A 156 -17.46 -3.40 -7.04
N GLN A 157 -16.59 -2.59 -7.64
CA GLN A 157 -16.92 -1.28 -8.26
C GLN A 157 -15.65 -0.44 -8.48
N ARG A 158 -14.82 -0.85 -9.43
CA ARG A 158 -14.06 0.10 -10.25
C ARG A 158 -14.39 -0.15 -11.71
N LEU A 159 -15.66 0.02 -12.04
CA LEU A 159 -16.09 0.27 -13.41
C LEU A 159 -15.28 1.49 -13.88
N ARG A 160 -14.32 1.24 -14.76
CA ARG A 160 -13.52 2.29 -15.38
C ARG A 160 -14.51 3.13 -16.16
N TRP A 161 -14.59 4.43 -15.87
CA TRP A 161 -15.49 5.36 -16.56
C TRP A 161 -15.38 5.26 -18.09
N GLU A 162 -14.19 4.88 -18.58
CA GLU A 162 -13.92 4.54 -19.98
C GLU A 162 -14.88 3.48 -20.55
N ASP A 163 -15.16 2.41 -19.82
CA ASP A 163 -16.03 1.31 -20.28
C ASP A 163 -17.50 1.75 -20.32
N LEU A 164 -17.91 2.62 -19.38
CA LEU A 164 -19.26 3.17 -19.32
C LEU A 164 -19.50 4.11 -20.50
N ILE A 165 -18.53 4.97 -20.82
CA ILE A 165 -18.58 5.87 -21.98
C ILE A 165 -18.64 5.06 -23.27
N LEU A 166 -17.75 4.06 -23.44
CA LEU A 166 -17.72 3.22 -24.63
C LEU A 166 -19.06 2.51 -24.84
N THR A 167 -19.65 1.97 -23.77
CA THR A 167 -20.95 1.31 -23.82
C THR A 167 -22.04 2.27 -24.26
N THR A 168 -22.08 3.49 -23.69
CA THR A 168 -23.08 4.50 -24.11
C THR A 168 -22.92 4.92 -25.57
N CYS A 169 -21.69 5.08 -26.08
CA CYS A 169 -21.44 5.40 -27.49
C CYS A 169 -21.93 4.29 -28.42
N ILE A 170 -21.73 3.02 -28.07
CA ILE A 170 -22.20 1.88 -28.86
C ILE A 170 -23.73 1.88 -28.95
N TRP A 171 -24.43 2.14 -27.84
CA TRP A 171 -25.90 2.21 -27.84
C TRP A 171 -26.43 3.38 -28.67
N ILE A 172 -25.82 4.57 -28.57
CA ILE A 172 -26.21 5.73 -29.38
C ILE A 172 -26.00 5.44 -30.88
N TYR A 173 -24.86 4.84 -31.24
CA TYR A 173 -24.57 4.47 -32.62
C TYR A 173 -25.56 3.43 -33.15
N ALA A 174 -25.84 2.38 -32.39
CA ALA A 174 -26.81 1.36 -32.76
C ALA A 174 -28.22 1.95 -32.94
N PHE A 175 -28.61 2.88 -32.06
CA PHE A 175 -29.90 3.56 -32.14
C PHE A 175 -30.00 4.47 -33.39
N ALA A 176 -28.96 5.25 -33.67
CA ALA A 176 -28.90 6.08 -34.86
C ALA A 176 -28.93 5.25 -36.16
N LEU A 177 -28.20 4.13 -36.19
CA LEU A 177 -28.17 3.22 -37.32
C LEU A 177 -29.54 2.53 -37.52
N TYR A 178 -30.20 2.13 -36.44
CA TYR A 178 -31.56 1.59 -36.50
C TYR A 178 -32.52 2.62 -37.10
N TYR A 179 -32.49 3.86 -36.62
CA TYR A 179 -33.36 4.91 -37.14
C TYR A 179 -33.10 5.22 -38.62
N SER A 180 -31.83 5.19 -39.06
CA SER A 180 -31.46 5.39 -40.47
C SER A 180 -31.90 4.27 -41.41
N ILE A 181 -32.14 3.05 -40.90
CA ILE A 181 -32.56 1.91 -41.73
C ILE A 181 -34.08 1.84 -41.85
N TYR A 182 -34.79 2.22 -40.79
CA TYR A 182 -36.24 2.02 -40.69
C TYR A 182 -37.07 3.30 -40.89
N ASN A 183 -36.42 4.46 -41.08
CA ASN A 183 -37.06 5.75 -41.32
C ASN A 183 -36.42 6.42 -42.55
#